data_AF-B8CA52-F1
#
_entry.id   AF-B8CA52-F1
#
_cell.length_a   1.000
_cell.length_b   1.000
_cell.length_c   1.000
_cell.angle_alpha   90.00
_cell.angle_beta   90.00
_cell.angle_gamma   90.00
#
_symmetry.space_group_name_H-M   'P 1'
#
loop_
_entity.id
_entity.type
_entity.pdbx_description
1 polymer ?
#
loop_
_entity_poly.entity_id
_entity_poly.type
_entity_poly.pdbx_seq_one_letter_code
_entity_poly.pdbx_strand_id
1 'polypeptide(L)'
;MTAITTSDVATASPSPSSVDSITAAFALIPTQVPGARHRHHRRIPKRPTRCGRLMGGAHDHNHDVHQSSAIVTGETSCSDDESAGDRVIYNPLQSSTSSEDGSVTSNASVERSRRSVGQTNVNRRRNRGRIVMSRTGNLPDVHWRAIPLTHLRSHPSFHPLPPPSTISSLPTKEHVRYFRQESWQWDYLHQGRCTTSQTAAALGFLEEKAARFLGIPRSLQRGGVGAWDRLRENAGGDDYGLEEMERVLCEGSGGRRSGNCSNSNRKEWQVGVREMEKTWVPRYKLRNDFPFMAKYIPNISEEELTVRKELVQKRQKQQPPSPMVTRMQWGNAQEATSILTALNYFCSFDNTTTIHEVGMCGAAFDDDTGEESLNGLKIGATPDALICHGNGTVEVLEVKNHCPFVWNKLSPHRSGSSGPKVKKRKGQKHRGRKQHCNTMDEERNEEHALPKHFLIRDFELEAKVPAVYIPQLMMEMLCVGDSIDLDKPTSTKSKQSTPICTSAVMVRQTATKGAILLRLNRDEDWISEMKYWLGQFKKAFVNTNEIPTDNFFWDDDENSRYRKFLQRTKELSESVEQVATVDHGRIQRMVKERGGGDIPLFLDCIGESSE
;
A
#
# COMPACT_ATOMS: atom_id res chain seq x y z
N MET A 1 20.75 57.78 47.84
CA MET A 1 19.36 57.75 48.32
C MET A 1 18.62 56.67 47.54
N THR A 2 17.96 55.80 48.28
CA THR A 2 16.90 54.85 47.90
C THR A 2 17.28 53.59 47.08
N ALA A 3 16.92 52.46 47.71
CA ALA A 3 17.07 51.07 47.29
C ALA A 3 16.00 50.65 46.26
N ILE A 4 16.15 49.44 45.70
CA ILE A 4 15.20 48.31 45.86
C ILE A 4 15.71 47.08 45.07
N THR A 5 15.56 45.94 45.75
CA THR A 5 15.71 44.53 45.38
C THR A 5 14.76 44.03 44.30
N THR A 6 15.15 43.03 43.51
CA THR A 6 14.39 41.76 43.34
C THR A 6 15.25 40.65 42.73
N SER A 7 15.15 39.50 43.39
CA SER A 7 15.55 38.15 43.00
C SER A 7 14.75 37.63 41.81
N ASP A 8 15.37 36.83 40.93
CA ASP A 8 14.62 35.85 40.13
C ASP A 8 15.32 34.48 40.12
N VAL A 9 14.52 33.49 40.52
CA VAL A 9 14.81 32.07 40.59
C VAL A 9 14.47 31.48 39.23
N ALA A 10 15.46 30.93 38.51
CA ALA A 10 15.24 30.24 37.26
C ALA A 10 14.78 28.79 37.53
N THR A 11 13.48 28.55 37.40
CA THR A 11 12.90 27.20 37.29
C THR A 11 13.07 26.71 35.85
N ALA A 12 13.79 25.60 35.68
CA ALA A 12 13.95 24.92 34.40
C ALA A 12 12.66 24.16 34.05
N SER A 13 11.96 24.62 33.02
CA SER A 13 10.85 23.91 32.38
C SER A 13 11.39 22.92 31.35
N PRO A 14 10.92 21.65 31.31
CA PRO A 14 11.27 20.73 30.24
C PRO A 14 10.55 21.14 28.95
N SER A 15 11.31 21.35 27.88
CA SER A 15 10.81 21.59 26.54
C SER A 15 10.00 20.40 26.03
N PRO A 16 8.75 20.57 25.54
CA PRO A 16 8.03 19.50 24.88
C PRO A 16 8.67 19.23 23.50
N SER A 17 9.21 18.02 23.34
CA SER A 17 9.67 17.48 22.06
C SER A 17 8.53 17.49 21.06
N SER A 18 8.70 18.23 19.97
CA SER A 18 7.79 18.27 18.82
C SER A 18 7.78 16.90 18.12
N VAL A 19 6.79 16.08 18.44
CA VAL A 19 6.47 14.85 17.68
C VAL A 19 5.11 15.06 17.03
N ASP A 20 5.05 15.98 16.07
CA ASP A 20 3.95 16.07 15.11
C ASP A 20 4.57 16.13 13.71
N SER A 21 5.33 15.08 13.36
CA SER A 21 5.68 14.83 11.96
C SER A 21 4.46 14.15 11.34
N ILE A 22 3.73 14.90 10.51
CA ILE A 22 2.69 14.36 9.64
C ILE A 22 3.35 13.31 8.75
N THR A 23 3.15 12.03 9.09
CA THR A 23 3.56 10.89 8.25
C THR A 23 2.84 11.02 6.90
N ALA A 24 3.57 11.44 5.86
CA ALA A 24 3.13 11.33 4.48
C ALA A 24 2.80 9.86 4.21
N ALA A 25 1.54 9.58 3.88
CA ALA A 25 1.04 8.23 3.78
C ALA A 25 1.03 7.74 2.33
N PHE A 26 1.71 6.63 2.07
CA PHE A 26 1.70 5.92 0.80
C PHE A 26 0.37 5.20 0.61
N ALA A 27 -0.52 5.85 -0.12
CA ALA A 27 -1.41 5.25 -1.10
C ALA A 27 -1.95 6.40 -1.94
N LEU A 28 -2.05 6.21 -3.27
CA LEU A 28 -2.91 6.96 -4.19
C LEU A 28 -3.61 8.14 -3.52
N ILE A 29 -2.93 9.28 -3.45
CA ILE A 29 -3.42 10.49 -2.79
C ILE A 29 -4.88 10.64 -3.19
N PRO A 30 -5.86 10.52 -2.27
CA PRO A 30 -7.18 11.04 -2.55
C PRO A 30 -6.95 12.54 -2.70
N THR A 31 -6.98 13.05 -3.93
CA THR A 31 -7.12 14.47 -4.16
C THR A 31 -8.42 14.89 -3.48
N GLN A 32 -8.33 15.31 -2.23
CA GLN A 32 -9.36 16.13 -1.61
C GLN A 32 -9.23 17.51 -2.23
N VAL A 33 -9.68 17.63 -3.48
CA VAL A 33 -10.07 18.91 -4.06
C VAL A 33 -11.57 19.02 -3.83
N PRO A 34 -12.04 19.86 -2.89
CA PRO A 34 -13.45 20.20 -2.79
C PRO A 34 -13.79 21.05 -4.03
N GLY A 35 -14.43 20.48 -5.06
CA GLY A 35 -14.84 21.32 -6.19
C GLY A 35 -15.40 20.66 -7.44
N ALA A 36 -14.99 19.44 -7.80
CA ALA A 36 -15.47 18.81 -9.03
C ALA A 36 -16.82 18.08 -8.80
N ARG A 37 -17.89 18.85 -8.56
CA ARG A 37 -19.24 18.32 -8.77
C ARG A 37 -19.40 18.08 -10.27
N HIS A 38 -19.48 16.82 -10.68
CA HIS A 38 -20.01 16.47 -12.00
C HIS A 38 -21.32 17.24 -12.20
N ARG A 39 -21.34 18.17 -13.15
CA ARG A 39 -22.59 18.71 -13.66
C ARG A 39 -23.35 17.54 -14.27
N HIS A 40 -24.36 17.06 -13.57
CA HIS A 40 -25.35 16.17 -14.16
C HIS A 40 -25.81 16.79 -15.48
N HIS A 41 -25.55 16.08 -16.58
CA HIS A 41 -26.09 16.43 -17.88
C HIS A 41 -27.60 16.64 -17.74
N ARG A 42 -28.04 17.86 -18.07
CA ARG A 42 -29.44 18.20 -18.26
C ARG A 42 -30.04 17.18 -19.22
N ARG A 43 -31.11 16.52 -18.78
CA ARG A 43 -32.00 15.71 -19.61
C ARG A 43 -32.31 16.45 -20.91
N ILE A 44 -31.91 15.86 -22.03
CA ILE A 44 -32.39 16.21 -23.37
C ILE A 44 -33.91 15.95 -23.37
N PRO A 45 -34.77 16.93 -23.72
CA PRO A 45 -36.20 16.71 -23.79
C PRO A 45 -36.53 15.78 -24.95
N LYS A 46 -37.25 14.69 -24.64
CA LYS A 46 -37.85 13.79 -25.63
C LYS A 46 -38.76 14.60 -26.56
N ARG A 47 -38.48 14.58 -27.87
CA ARG A 47 -39.40 15.06 -28.89
C ARG A 47 -40.62 14.13 -29.00
N PRO A 48 -41.83 14.66 -29.26
CA PRO A 48 -43.04 13.88 -29.37
C PRO A 48 -43.14 13.17 -30.72
N THR A 49 -43.57 11.92 -30.66
CA THR A 49 -44.07 11.13 -31.78
C THR A 49 -45.25 11.83 -32.45
N ARG A 50 -45.21 11.99 -33.78
CA ARG A 50 -46.41 12.27 -34.56
C ARG A 50 -46.47 11.35 -35.78
N CYS A 51 -47.56 10.58 -35.83
CA CYS A 51 -48.04 9.84 -36.98
C CYS A 51 -48.14 10.71 -38.23
N GLY A 52 -47.80 10.13 -39.39
CA GLY A 52 -48.04 10.70 -40.71
C GLY A 52 -47.79 9.66 -41.79
N ARG A 53 -48.83 8.90 -42.10
CA ARG A 53 -48.95 7.90 -43.17
C ARG A 53 -49.06 8.63 -44.52
N LEU A 54 -48.39 8.14 -45.58
CA LEU A 54 -48.96 7.79 -46.91
C LEU A 54 -47.90 7.73 -48.04
N MET A 55 -47.94 6.58 -48.74
CA MET A 55 -47.78 6.33 -50.19
C MET A 55 -46.42 6.50 -50.90
N GLY A 56 -45.93 5.38 -51.46
CA GLY A 56 -45.84 5.24 -52.92
C GLY A 56 -44.49 4.88 -53.55
N GLY A 57 -44.46 3.74 -54.28
CA GLY A 57 -43.53 3.45 -55.40
C GLY A 57 -42.28 2.65 -55.02
N ALA A 58 -42.23 1.31 -55.17
CA ALA A 58 -42.07 0.53 -56.40
C ALA A 58 -40.69 0.69 -57.07
N HIS A 59 -39.81 -0.30 -56.92
CA HIS A 59 -39.17 -1.00 -58.05
C HIS A 59 -38.39 -2.25 -57.61
N ASP A 60 -38.62 -3.31 -58.38
CA ASP A 60 -38.00 -4.64 -58.34
C ASP A 60 -36.47 -4.65 -58.51
N HIS A 61 -35.78 -5.60 -57.87
CA HIS A 61 -35.14 -6.69 -58.62
C HIS A 61 -34.60 -7.82 -57.73
N ASN A 62 -34.80 -9.03 -58.26
CA ASN A 62 -34.45 -10.35 -57.77
C ASN A 62 -32.95 -10.54 -57.49
N HIS A 63 -32.64 -11.30 -56.43
CA HIS A 63 -31.85 -12.53 -56.59
C HIS A 63 -32.04 -13.44 -55.36
N ASP A 64 -32.80 -14.53 -55.56
CA ASP A 64 -32.71 -15.76 -54.79
C ASP A 64 -31.39 -16.49 -55.12
N VAL A 65 -30.66 -16.98 -54.11
CA VAL A 65 -30.28 -18.40 -53.95
C VAL A 65 -30.01 -18.71 -52.46
N HIS A 66 -30.68 -19.77 -52.03
CA HIS A 66 -30.71 -20.57 -50.79
C HIS A 66 -29.39 -20.92 -50.07
N GLN A 67 -29.41 -20.89 -48.73
CA GLN A 67 -29.35 -22.04 -47.76
C GLN A 67 -27.92 -22.26 -47.19
N SER A 68 -27.62 -22.41 -45.89
CA SER A 68 -28.39 -22.94 -44.74
C SER A 68 -27.77 -22.52 -43.39
N SER A 69 -28.63 -22.45 -42.35
CA SER A 69 -28.42 -22.81 -40.92
C SER A 69 -27.24 -22.18 -40.14
N ALA A 70 -27.40 -21.58 -38.96
CA ALA A 70 -28.31 -21.91 -37.87
C ALA A 70 -28.69 -20.66 -37.04
N ILE A 71 -29.97 -20.62 -36.68
CA ILE A 71 -30.59 -19.67 -35.78
C ILE A 71 -30.41 -20.19 -34.35
N VAL A 72 -29.76 -19.43 -33.49
CA VAL A 72 -29.92 -19.53 -32.03
C VAL A 72 -30.26 -18.13 -31.52
N THR A 73 -31.56 -17.85 -31.51
CA THR A 73 -32.16 -16.74 -30.76
C THR A 73 -32.27 -17.17 -29.30
N GLY A 74 -31.55 -16.47 -28.42
CA GLY A 74 -31.63 -16.64 -26.98
C GLY A 74 -31.41 -15.31 -26.28
N GLU A 75 -32.34 -14.38 -26.46
CA GLU A 75 -32.45 -13.20 -25.61
C GLU A 75 -32.78 -13.68 -24.19
N THR A 76 -31.77 -13.64 -23.31
CA THR A 76 -31.96 -13.87 -21.88
C THR A 76 -31.64 -12.55 -21.19
N SER A 77 -32.68 -11.86 -20.72
CA SER A 77 -32.57 -10.70 -19.86
C SER A 77 -32.12 -11.16 -18.47
N CYS A 78 -30.82 -11.04 -18.19
CA CYS A 78 -30.26 -11.31 -16.87
C CYS A 78 -30.23 -10.00 -16.08
N SER A 79 -31.12 -9.90 -15.09
CA SER A 79 -31.00 -8.95 -13.99
C SER A 79 -29.89 -9.45 -13.05
N ASP A 80 -28.66 -9.01 -13.29
CA ASP A 80 -27.52 -9.33 -12.41
C ASP A 80 -27.38 -8.27 -11.31
N ASP A 81 -28.00 -8.63 -10.19
CA ASP A 81 -27.80 -8.06 -8.86
C ASP A 81 -26.44 -8.55 -8.29
N GLU A 82 -25.83 -7.67 -7.50
CA GLU A 82 -24.66 -7.82 -6.61
C GLU A 82 -23.87 -9.15 -6.56
N SER A 83 -22.56 -9.11 -6.90
CA SER A 83 -21.44 -9.71 -6.14
C SER A 83 -20.18 -9.88 -7.02
N ALA A 84 -19.44 -8.79 -7.21
CA ALA A 84 -18.03 -8.85 -7.60
C ALA A 84 -17.19 -8.39 -6.40
N GLY A 85 -17.19 -9.23 -5.36
CA GLY A 85 -16.26 -9.19 -4.25
C GLY A 85 -15.85 -10.62 -3.96
N ASP A 86 -14.58 -10.83 -3.60
CA ASP A 86 -14.02 -12.12 -3.18
C ASP A 86 -15.08 -13.00 -2.50
N ARG A 87 -15.29 -14.21 -3.02
CA ARG A 87 -16.23 -15.17 -2.42
C ARG A 87 -15.91 -15.32 -0.93
N VAL A 88 -16.86 -14.89 -0.10
CA VAL A 88 -16.82 -15.06 1.35
C VAL A 88 -17.18 -16.51 1.66
N ILE A 89 -16.18 -17.36 1.87
CA ILE A 89 -16.39 -18.66 2.52
C ILE A 89 -16.20 -18.45 4.03
N TYR A 90 -17.30 -18.30 4.75
CA TYR A 90 -17.31 -18.31 6.21
C TYR A 90 -17.31 -19.76 6.68
N ASN A 91 -16.14 -20.39 6.75
CA ASN A 91 -15.99 -21.66 7.45
C ASN A 91 -15.33 -21.39 8.81
N PRO A 92 -16.07 -21.49 9.94
CA PRO A 92 -15.44 -21.61 11.24
C PRO A 92 -14.67 -22.93 11.27
N LEU A 93 -13.39 -22.89 10.89
CA LEU A 93 -12.49 -24.04 10.99
C LEU A 93 -12.33 -24.41 12.48
N GLN A 94 -13.08 -25.42 12.91
CA GLN A 94 -12.70 -26.26 14.04
C GLN A 94 -11.43 -26.99 13.61
N SER A 95 -10.30 -26.65 14.22
CA SER A 95 -9.02 -27.32 13.95
C SER A 95 -9.06 -28.74 14.50
N SER A 96 -9.48 -29.71 13.68
CA SER A 96 -9.15 -31.12 13.91
C SER A 96 -7.76 -31.39 13.35
N THR A 97 -6.79 -31.61 14.24
CA THR A 97 -5.48 -32.17 13.89
C THR A 97 -5.68 -33.64 13.50
N SER A 98 -5.73 -33.93 12.20
CA SER A 98 -5.55 -35.28 11.68
C SER A 98 -4.07 -35.53 11.41
N SER A 99 -3.46 -36.34 12.26
CA SER A 99 -2.19 -37.00 12.02
C SER A 99 -2.39 -38.08 10.96
N GLU A 100 -1.82 -37.91 9.78
CA GLU A 100 -1.58 -39.01 8.83
C GLU A 100 -0.08 -39.28 8.76
N ASP A 101 0.31 -40.35 9.44
CA ASP A 101 1.62 -41.01 9.31
C ASP A 101 1.60 -41.92 8.08
N GLY A 102 2.49 -41.63 7.13
CA GLY A 102 2.81 -42.47 5.98
C GLY A 102 4.07 -43.30 6.25
N SER A 103 3.86 -44.58 6.49
CA SER A 103 4.84 -45.64 6.79
C SER A 103 5.87 -45.88 5.66
N VAL A 104 7.14 -46.10 6.02
CA VAL A 104 8.05 -47.00 5.30
C VAL A 104 8.71 -47.95 6.30
N THR A 105 8.64 -49.23 5.98
CA THR A 105 8.98 -50.41 6.78
C THR A 105 10.47 -50.69 6.80
N SER A 106 11.00 -51.17 7.93
CA SER A 106 11.72 -52.46 8.00
C SER A 106 12.14 -52.85 9.42
N ASN A 107 12.05 -54.16 9.63
CA ASN A 107 12.20 -54.95 10.86
C ASN A 107 13.56 -54.86 11.55
N ALA A 108 13.57 -54.94 12.89
CA ALA A 108 14.20 -56.05 13.61
C ALA A 108 13.87 -56.00 15.13
N SER A 109 13.46 -57.16 15.61
CA SER A 109 13.21 -57.61 16.98
C SER A 109 14.40 -57.44 17.93
N VAL A 110 14.15 -57.15 19.22
CA VAL A 110 14.59 -57.95 20.39
C VAL A 110 13.79 -57.52 21.63
N GLU A 111 13.17 -58.50 22.28
CA GLU A 111 12.53 -58.41 23.59
C GLU A 111 13.52 -58.08 24.71
N ARG A 112 13.12 -57.23 25.66
CA ARG A 112 13.34 -57.51 27.09
C ARG A 112 12.41 -56.70 27.99
N SER A 113 11.47 -57.45 28.56
CA SER A 113 10.65 -57.11 29.71
C SER A 113 11.51 -56.75 30.92
N ARG A 114 11.22 -55.61 31.58
CA ARG A 114 11.38 -55.43 33.03
C ARG A 114 10.50 -54.30 33.56
N ARG A 115 9.69 -54.66 34.56
CA ARG A 115 8.81 -53.85 35.40
C ARG A 115 9.61 -52.78 36.17
N SER A 116 9.05 -51.58 36.35
CA SER A 116 8.69 -51.05 37.68
C SER A 116 8.20 -49.59 37.63
N VAL A 117 6.95 -49.40 38.08
CA VAL A 117 6.54 -48.43 39.13
C VAL A 117 7.12 -47.00 39.05
N GLY A 118 6.25 -46.04 38.77
CA GLY A 118 6.43 -44.65 39.24
C GLY A 118 6.30 -43.54 38.20
N GLN A 119 5.17 -43.42 37.47
CA GLN A 119 4.90 -42.25 36.64
C GLN A 119 3.42 -41.83 36.68
N THR A 120 2.98 -41.27 37.80
CA THR A 120 1.71 -40.53 37.90
C THR A 120 1.99 -39.10 38.35
N ASN A 121 2.57 -38.26 37.48
CA ASN A 121 2.58 -36.79 37.69
C ASN A 121 3.02 -35.91 36.49
N VAL A 122 3.09 -36.44 35.25
CA VAL A 122 3.61 -35.65 34.10
C VAL A 122 2.51 -34.99 33.24
N ASN A 123 1.24 -35.41 33.34
CA ASN A 123 0.17 -34.90 32.44
C ASN A 123 -0.57 -33.63 32.91
N ARG A 124 -0.12 -32.96 33.98
CA ARG A 124 -0.68 -31.66 34.42
C ARG A 124 0.04 -30.43 33.85
N ARG A 125 0.96 -30.62 32.90
CA ARG A 125 1.59 -29.49 32.20
C ARG A 125 0.65 -28.93 31.12
N ARG A 126 -0.14 -27.95 31.59
CA ARG A 126 -0.45 -26.71 30.87
C ARG A 126 -1.31 -26.88 29.62
N ASN A 127 -2.61 -27.13 29.84
CA ASN A 127 -3.64 -26.39 29.10
C ASN A 127 -3.51 -24.90 29.43
N ARG A 128 -2.44 -24.25 28.99
CA ARG A 128 -2.43 -22.79 28.86
C ARG A 128 -3.44 -22.52 27.77
N GLY A 129 -4.65 -22.11 28.16
CA GLY A 129 -5.73 -21.79 27.24
C GLY A 129 -5.17 -20.94 26.11
N ARG A 130 -5.31 -21.42 24.88
CA ARG A 130 -4.95 -20.66 23.69
C ARG A 130 -5.74 -19.37 23.77
N ILE A 131 -5.06 -18.24 23.95
CA ILE A 131 -5.70 -16.93 24.01
C ILE A 131 -6.43 -16.76 22.68
N VAL A 132 -7.76 -16.83 22.71
CA VAL A 132 -8.57 -16.55 21.54
C VAL A 132 -8.53 -15.03 21.37
N MET A 133 -7.75 -14.55 20.40
CA MET A 133 -7.72 -13.13 20.09
C MET A 133 -9.11 -12.69 19.64
N SER A 134 -9.63 -11.61 20.22
CA SER A 134 -10.86 -11.00 19.73
C SER A 134 -10.70 -10.66 18.26
N ARG A 135 -11.65 -11.11 17.43
CA ARG A 135 -11.68 -10.80 15.99
C ARG A 135 -12.37 -9.48 15.68
N THR A 136 -12.85 -8.77 16.70
CA THR A 136 -13.56 -7.49 16.58
C THR A 136 -13.10 -6.48 17.63
N GLY A 137 -13.08 -5.20 17.28
CA GLY A 137 -12.68 -4.12 18.19
C GLY A 137 -12.97 -2.74 17.61
N ASN A 138 -12.82 -1.71 18.44
CA ASN A 138 -13.05 -0.30 18.10
C ASN A 138 -11.76 0.44 17.75
N LEU A 139 -10.62 -0.03 18.26
CA LEU A 139 -9.32 0.62 18.19
C LEU A 139 -8.32 -0.28 17.44
N PRO A 140 -8.32 -0.26 16.09
CA PRO A 140 -7.36 -1.05 15.32
C PRO A 140 -5.93 -0.60 15.64
N ASP A 141 -5.06 -1.52 16.07
CA ASP A 141 -3.64 -1.22 16.23
C ASP A 141 -2.93 -1.31 14.87
N VAL A 142 -2.84 -0.18 14.16
CA VAL A 142 -2.16 -0.14 12.87
C VAL A 142 -0.66 -0.45 12.96
N HIS A 143 -0.07 -0.30 14.16
CA HIS A 143 1.33 -0.59 14.42
C HIS A 143 1.51 -1.95 15.12
N TRP A 144 0.53 -2.85 15.00
CA TRP A 144 0.58 -4.18 15.58
C TRP A 144 1.85 -4.91 15.14
N ARG A 145 2.73 -5.17 16.11
CA ARG A 145 4.02 -5.83 15.93
C ARG A 145 4.91 -5.26 14.80
N ALA A 146 4.66 -4.02 14.40
CA ALA A 146 5.38 -3.33 13.33
C ALA A 146 6.85 -3.12 13.72
N ILE A 147 7.76 -3.23 12.75
CA ILE A 147 9.15 -2.82 12.89
C ILE A 147 9.25 -1.35 12.44
N PRO A 148 9.69 -0.42 13.30
CA PRO A 148 9.94 0.94 12.86
C PRO A 148 11.02 0.98 11.77
N LEU A 149 10.85 1.81 10.75
CA LEU A 149 11.85 1.98 9.70
C LEU A 149 13.21 2.42 10.28
N THR A 150 13.22 3.24 11.34
CA THR A 150 14.45 3.61 12.06
C THR A 150 15.20 2.39 12.63
N HIS A 151 14.49 1.36 13.08
CA HIS A 151 15.12 0.13 13.55
C HIS A 151 15.67 -0.69 12.36
N LEU A 152 14.92 -0.80 11.25
CA LEU A 152 15.42 -1.44 10.03
C LEU A 152 16.67 -0.75 9.48
N ARG A 153 16.73 0.59 9.53
CA ARG A 153 17.91 1.40 9.15
C ARG A 153 19.18 1.08 9.96
N SER A 154 19.05 0.40 11.10
CA SER A 154 20.19 -0.08 11.89
C SER A 154 20.54 -1.56 11.64
N HIS A 155 19.82 -2.26 10.76
CA HIS A 155 20.09 -3.65 10.44
C HIS A 155 21.41 -3.79 9.64
N PRO A 156 22.30 -4.75 9.95
CA PRO A 156 23.64 -4.83 9.36
C PRO A 156 23.68 -5.05 7.83
N SER A 157 22.63 -5.66 7.26
CA SER A 157 22.51 -5.88 5.80
C SER A 157 21.55 -4.91 5.10
N PHE A 158 21.11 -3.86 5.80
CA PHE A 158 20.27 -2.81 5.24
C PHE A 158 21.08 -1.51 5.15
N HIS A 159 21.14 -0.92 3.96
CA HIS A 159 21.86 0.33 3.69
C HIS A 159 20.85 1.47 3.66
N PRO A 160 20.73 2.25 4.75
CA PRO A 160 19.75 3.32 4.83
C PRO A 160 20.23 4.56 4.07
N LEU A 161 19.29 5.37 3.60
CA LEU A 161 19.59 6.67 3.01
C LEU A 161 20.13 7.64 4.06
N PRO A 162 21.06 8.53 3.72
CA PRO A 162 21.50 9.58 4.64
C PRO A 162 20.33 10.50 5.03
N PRO A 163 20.42 11.24 6.15
CA PRO A 163 19.42 12.25 6.47
C PRO A 163 19.47 13.33 5.40
N PRO A 164 18.30 13.83 4.95
CA PRO A 164 18.24 14.89 3.95
C PRO A 164 19.12 16.11 4.30
N SER A 165 19.22 16.45 5.59
CA SER A 165 20.05 17.57 6.08
C SER A 165 21.56 17.40 5.89
N THR A 166 22.03 16.20 5.56
CA THR A 166 23.47 15.93 5.33
C THR A 166 23.86 15.98 3.86
N ILE A 167 22.88 16.02 2.96
CA ILE A 167 23.08 16.13 1.52
C ILE A 167 23.26 17.62 1.20
N SER A 168 24.49 18.02 0.89
CA SER A 168 24.84 19.41 0.61
C SER A 168 24.99 19.73 -0.87
N SER A 169 25.00 18.70 -1.73
CA SER A 169 25.23 18.87 -3.17
C SER A 169 24.69 17.70 -3.97
N LEU A 170 24.37 17.93 -5.25
CA LEU A 170 23.88 16.91 -6.18
C LEU A 170 24.84 16.79 -7.38
N PRO A 171 25.74 15.79 -7.41
CA PRO A 171 26.67 15.61 -8.53
C PRO A 171 25.99 15.44 -9.89
N THR A 172 24.82 14.79 -9.91
CA THR A 172 23.96 14.66 -11.10
C THR A 172 22.50 14.71 -10.67
N LYS A 173 21.58 14.89 -11.64
CA LYS A 173 20.13 14.87 -11.35
C LYS A 173 19.69 13.56 -10.69
N GLU A 174 20.31 12.43 -11.04
CA GLU A 174 19.98 11.13 -10.43
C GLU A 174 20.29 11.03 -8.94
N HIS A 175 21.15 11.90 -8.40
CA HIS A 175 21.48 11.90 -6.96
C HIS A 175 20.32 12.35 -6.07
N VAL A 176 19.21 12.85 -6.64
CA VAL A 176 17.99 13.10 -5.85
C VAL A 176 17.41 11.82 -5.23
N ARG A 177 17.80 10.64 -5.72
CA ARG A 177 17.47 9.34 -5.12
C ARG A 177 18.00 9.17 -3.69
N TYR A 178 18.90 10.03 -3.23
CA TYR A 178 19.39 10.01 -1.85
C TYR A 178 18.48 10.74 -0.87
N PHE A 179 17.49 11.49 -1.35
CA PHE A 179 16.47 12.08 -0.48
C PHE A 179 15.46 11.04 -0.05
N ARG A 180 15.26 10.94 1.27
CA ARG A 180 14.32 10.01 1.85
C ARG A 180 12.88 10.31 1.49
N GLN A 181 12.07 9.28 1.46
CA GLN A 181 10.65 9.37 1.15
C GLN A 181 9.87 10.23 2.16
N GLU A 182 10.30 10.30 3.43
CA GLU A 182 9.67 11.18 4.43
C GLU A 182 10.10 12.66 4.33
N SER A 183 10.93 13.03 3.35
CA SER A 183 11.50 14.37 3.24
C SER A 183 10.66 15.29 2.35
N TRP A 184 10.67 16.58 2.67
CA TRP A 184 10.01 17.58 1.81
C TRP A 184 10.64 17.65 0.41
N GLN A 185 11.94 17.32 0.29
CA GLN A 185 12.62 17.22 -1.01
C GLN A 185 11.95 16.16 -1.90
N TRP A 186 11.62 15.02 -1.31
CA TRP A 186 10.90 13.97 -2.01
C TRP A 186 9.50 14.42 -2.44
N ASP A 187 8.76 15.12 -1.58
CA ASP A 187 7.47 15.74 -1.93
C ASP A 187 7.60 16.79 -3.04
N TYR A 188 8.70 17.55 -3.08
CA TYR A 188 8.98 18.53 -4.11
C TYR A 188 9.19 17.87 -5.48
N LEU A 189 9.99 16.79 -5.53
CA LEU A 189 10.29 16.02 -6.74
C LEU A 189 9.06 15.36 -7.40
N HIS A 190 7.96 15.30 -6.65
CA HIS A 190 6.68 14.73 -7.07
C HIS A 190 5.85 15.68 -7.93
N GLN A 191 6.05 17.00 -7.81
CA GLN A 191 5.28 18.02 -8.53
C GLN A 191 5.48 17.85 -10.04
N GLY A 192 4.40 17.96 -10.83
CA GLY A 192 4.39 17.87 -12.30
C GLY A 192 4.99 16.60 -12.95
N ARG A 193 5.47 15.64 -12.15
CA ARG A 193 6.08 14.38 -12.62
C ARG A 193 5.05 13.25 -12.62
N CYS A 194 5.10 12.41 -13.65
CA CYS A 194 4.38 11.14 -13.65
C CYS A 194 5.12 10.20 -12.71
N THR A 195 4.55 9.96 -11.52
CA THR A 195 5.08 8.98 -10.58
C THR A 195 4.34 7.66 -10.70
N THR A 196 4.91 6.59 -10.14
CA THR A 196 4.28 5.25 -10.09
C THR A 196 2.81 5.27 -9.64
N SER A 197 2.46 6.18 -8.73
CA SER A 197 1.09 6.39 -8.25
C SER A 197 0.11 6.89 -9.31
N GLN A 198 0.61 7.58 -10.34
CA GLN A 198 -0.20 8.15 -11.43
C GLN A 198 -0.18 7.29 -12.69
N THR A 199 0.84 6.46 -12.87
CA THR A 199 1.10 5.70 -14.09
C THR A 199 -0.11 4.88 -14.53
N ALA A 200 -0.71 4.09 -13.64
CA ALA A 200 -1.88 3.28 -14.00
C ALA A 200 -3.09 4.13 -14.44
N ALA A 201 -3.30 5.30 -13.83
CA ALA A 201 -4.37 6.21 -14.21
C ALA A 201 -4.09 6.88 -15.57
N ALA A 202 -2.88 7.39 -15.78
CA ALA A 202 -2.44 8.01 -17.03
C ALA A 202 -2.43 7.03 -18.21
N LEU A 203 -2.12 5.75 -17.95
CA LEU A 203 -2.22 4.68 -18.94
C LEU A 203 -3.66 4.29 -19.27
N GLY A 204 -4.67 4.81 -18.56
CA GLY A 204 -6.08 4.47 -18.76
C GLY A 204 -6.50 3.13 -18.16
N PHE A 205 -5.69 2.51 -17.29
CA PHE A 205 -6.02 1.20 -16.69
C PHE A 205 -7.15 1.31 -15.67
N LEU A 206 -7.36 2.50 -15.10
CA LEU A 206 -8.41 2.77 -14.12
C LEU A 206 -9.73 3.25 -14.74
N GLU A 207 -9.82 3.26 -16.08
CA GLU A 207 -11.05 3.50 -16.83
C GLU A 207 -11.95 2.25 -16.81
N GLU A 208 -13.27 2.42 -16.83
CA GLU A 208 -14.20 1.31 -16.58
C GLU A 208 -13.98 0.09 -17.48
N LYS A 209 -13.85 0.29 -18.81
CA LYS A 209 -13.70 -0.81 -19.77
C LYS A 209 -12.35 -1.52 -19.60
N ALA A 210 -11.26 -0.75 -19.49
CA ALA A 210 -9.90 -1.28 -19.29
C ALA A 210 -9.76 -1.99 -17.92
N ALA A 211 -10.26 -1.37 -16.87
CA ALA A 211 -10.26 -1.93 -15.52
C ALA A 211 -11.04 -3.24 -15.45
N ARG A 212 -12.22 -3.31 -16.08
CA ARG A 212 -13.00 -4.55 -16.16
C ARG A 212 -12.24 -5.65 -16.88
N PHE A 213 -11.58 -5.32 -18.01
CA PHE A 213 -10.77 -6.27 -18.76
C PHE A 213 -9.58 -6.81 -17.94
N LEU A 214 -8.92 -5.93 -17.18
CA LEU A 214 -7.79 -6.28 -16.31
C LEU A 214 -8.20 -6.88 -14.95
N GLY A 215 -9.50 -7.01 -14.66
CA GLY A 215 -10.00 -7.50 -13.36
C GLY A 215 -9.74 -6.55 -12.19
N ILE A 216 -9.59 -5.25 -12.44
CA ILE A 216 -9.36 -4.21 -11.42
C ILE A 216 -10.68 -3.90 -10.70
N PRO A 217 -10.73 -4.00 -9.35
CA PRO A 217 -11.94 -3.72 -8.58
C PRO A 217 -12.48 -2.30 -8.78
N ARG A 218 -13.82 -2.15 -8.80
CA ARG A 218 -14.50 -0.85 -8.94
C ARG A 218 -14.02 0.21 -7.95
N SER A 219 -13.59 -0.17 -6.75
CA SER A 219 -13.06 0.78 -5.75
C SER A 219 -11.77 1.49 -6.16
N LEU A 220 -11.06 0.97 -7.17
CA LEU A 220 -9.85 1.55 -7.74
C LEU A 220 -10.10 2.25 -9.08
N GLN A 221 -11.29 2.13 -9.67
CA GLN A 221 -11.65 2.73 -10.95
C GLN A 221 -11.94 4.22 -10.77
N ARG A 222 -10.89 5.05 -10.84
CA ARG A 222 -10.94 6.50 -10.63
C ARG A 222 -10.71 7.32 -11.91
N GLY A 223 -10.52 6.64 -13.04
CA GLY A 223 -10.18 7.24 -14.32
C GLY A 223 -8.86 8.03 -14.33
N GLY A 224 -8.64 8.81 -15.39
CA GLY A 224 -7.41 9.58 -15.65
C GLY A 224 -7.36 11.00 -15.07
N VAL A 225 -8.46 11.53 -14.51
CA VAL A 225 -8.56 12.94 -14.09
C VAL A 225 -7.51 13.32 -13.04
N GLY A 226 -7.29 12.46 -12.05
CA GLY A 226 -6.28 12.72 -11.01
C GLY A 226 -4.85 12.80 -11.56
N ALA A 227 -4.53 11.96 -12.55
CA ALA A 227 -3.23 12.03 -13.23
C ALA A 227 -3.11 13.30 -14.07
N TRP A 228 -4.16 13.68 -14.80
CA TRP A 228 -4.20 14.93 -15.55
C TRP A 228 -4.00 16.15 -14.65
N ASP A 229 -4.75 16.23 -13.54
CA ASP A 229 -4.68 17.33 -12.58
C ASP A 229 -3.27 17.55 -12.06
N ARG A 230 -2.55 16.45 -11.81
CA ARG A 230 -1.18 16.47 -11.29
C ARG A 230 -0.13 16.76 -12.37
N LEU A 231 -0.30 16.21 -13.57
CA LEU A 231 0.69 16.34 -14.65
C LEU A 231 0.66 17.69 -15.36
N ARG A 232 -0.42 18.46 -15.19
CA ARG A 232 -0.50 19.85 -15.65
C ARG A 232 0.08 20.86 -14.66
N GLU A 233 0.35 20.45 -13.43
CA GLU A 233 1.10 21.31 -12.51
C GLU A 233 2.47 21.55 -13.15
N ASN A 234 2.91 22.81 -13.20
CA ASN A 234 4.29 23.10 -13.55
C ASN A 234 5.14 22.33 -12.55
N ALA A 235 5.95 21.37 -13.00
CA ALA A 235 6.89 20.76 -12.08
C ALA A 235 7.84 21.88 -11.66
N GLY A 236 7.73 22.27 -10.38
CA GLY A 236 8.65 23.22 -9.78
C GLY A 236 10.04 22.59 -9.92
N GLY A 237 10.83 23.04 -10.89
CA GLY A 237 11.94 22.20 -11.36
C GLY A 237 12.24 22.28 -12.85
N ASP A 238 11.27 22.60 -13.70
CA ASP A 238 11.33 22.07 -15.07
C ASP A 238 12.28 22.75 -16.04
N ASP A 239 12.49 24.05 -15.91
CA ASP A 239 13.54 24.79 -16.62
C ASP A 239 14.83 24.88 -15.80
N TYR A 240 14.88 24.20 -14.64
CA TYR A 240 15.97 24.32 -13.71
C TYR A 240 17.07 23.35 -14.08
N GLY A 241 18.20 23.91 -14.53
CA GLY A 241 19.46 23.19 -14.62
C GLY A 241 19.84 22.56 -13.26
N LEU A 242 20.80 21.63 -13.28
CA LEU A 242 21.26 20.92 -12.07
C LEU A 242 21.55 21.88 -10.89
N GLU A 243 22.17 23.03 -11.17
CA GLU A 243 22.51 24.07 -10.18
C GLU A 243 21.29 24.60 -9.43
N GLU A 244 20.18 24.80 -10.14
CA GLU A 244 18.98 25.36 -9.56
C GLU A 244 18.20 24.32 -8.75
N MET A 245 18.15 23.08 -9.24
CA MET A 245 17.62 21.96 -8.46
C MET A 245 18.45 21.73 -7.18
N GLU A 246 19.78 21.79 -7.26
CA GLU A 246 20.68 21.73 -6.10
C GLU A 246 20.41 22.88 -5.12
N ARG A 247 20.28 24.11 -5.63
CA ARG A 247 19.93 25.28 -4.81
C ARG A 247 18.64 25.06 -4.03
N VAL A 248 17.57 24.63 -4.70
CA VAL A 248 16.29 24.38 -4.03
C VAL A 248 16.43 23.26 -3.01
N LEU A 249 16.91 22.08 -3.42
CA LEU A 249 16.86 20.86 -2.61
C LEU A 249 17.89 20.81 -1.47
N CYS A 250 19.07 21.42 -1.65
CA CYS A 250 20.18 21.35 -0.69
C CYS A 250 20.31 22.61 0.17
N GLU A 251 20.04 23.81 -0.37
CA GLU A 251 20.15 25.06 0.42
C GLU A 251 18.86 25.38 1.19
N GLY A 252 17.75 24.76 0.78
CA GLY A 252 16.41 24.94 1.34
C GLY A 252 15.69 26.14 0.71
N SER A 253 14.36 26.10 0.72
CA SER A 253 13.48 27.14 0.18
C SER A 253 13.64 28.48 0.90
N GLY A 254 14.67 29.27 0.57
CA GLY A 254 14.75 30.72 0.81
C GLY A 254 14.68 31.23 2.26
N GLY A 255 14.70 30.35 3.27
CA GLY A 255 14.73 30.74 4.67
C GLY A 255 16.06 31.38 5.00
N ARG A 256 16.11 32.73 5.02
CA ARG A 256 17.26 33.55 5.47
C ARG A 256 18.02 32.83 6.58
N ARG A 257 19.21 32.31 6.24
CA ARG A 257 20.14 31.68 7.19
C ARG A 257 20.46 32.71 8.28
N SER A 258 19.79 32.61 9.43
CA SER A 258 20.23 33.28 10.64
C SER A 258 21.54 32.61 11.03
N GLY A 259 22.65 33.33 10.81
CA GLY A 259 23.99 32.80 10.90
C GLY A 259 24.35 32.33 12.31
N ASN A 260 24.57 31.01 12.46
CA ASN A 260 25.56 30.35 13.32
C ASN A 260 25.15 28.88 13.54
N CYS A 261 25.20 28.05 12.51
CA CYS A 261 25.28 26.60 12.72
C CYS A 261 26.75 26.22 12.79
N SER A 262 27.27 26.08 14.02
CA SER A 262 28.62 25.63 14.31
C SER A 262 28.89 24.26 13.68
N ASN A 263 30.06 24.15 13.07
CA ASN A 263 30.57 23.00 12.28
C ASN A 263 30.87 21.74 13.12
N SER A 264 30.32 21.62 14.32
CA SER A 264 30.59 20.53 15.26
C SER A 264 29.51 19.45 15.16
N ASN A 265 29.86 18.32 14.54
CA ASN A 265 29.13 17.04 14.45
C ASN A 265 28.67 16.62 13.04
N ARG A 266 29.50 16.85 12.03
CA ARG A 266 29.37 16.17 10.72
C ARG A 266 29.82 14.70 10.75
N LYS A 267 30.30 14.20 11.90
CA LYS A 267 30.72 12.80 12.05
C LYS A 267 29.59 11.98 12.65
N GLU A 268 29.20 10.95 11.90
CA GLU A 268 28.50 9.75 12.35
C GLU A 268 26.98 9.87 12.53
N TRP A 269 26.26 10.15 11.44
CA TRP A 269 24.83 9.79 11.35
C TRP A 269 24.62 8.26 11.33
N GLN A 270 25.67 7.47 11.08
CA GLN A 270 25.57 6.03 11.26
C GLN A 270 25.03 5.75 12.66
N VAL A 271 23.90 5.04 12.73
CA VAL A 271 23.30 4.59 13.98
C VAL A 271 24.43 3.99 14.79
N GLY A 272 24.79 4.64 15.92
CA GLY A 272 25.99 4.27 16.64
C GLY A 272 25.93 2.78 16.96
N VAL A 273 27.06 2.07 16.86
CA VAL A 273 27.15 0.61 17.07
C VAL A 273 26.38 0.16 18.33
N ARG A 274 26.36 1.00 19.37
CA ARG A 274 25.61 0.78 20.61
C ARG A 274 24.10 0.70 20.45
N GLU A 275 23.50 1.47 19.56
CA GLU A 275 22.05 1.45 19.29
C GLU A 275 21.66 0.27 18.40
N MET A 276 22.51 -0.06 17.42
CA MET A 276 22.38 -1.31 16.65
C MET A 276 22.40 -2.54 17.58
N GLU A 277 23.36 -2.64 18.50
CA GLU A 277 23.48 -3.79 19.41
C GLU A 277 22.31 -3.94 20.40
N LYS A 278 21.56 -2.86 20.66
CA LYS A 278 20.32 -2.94 21.46
C LYS A 278 19.15 -3.51 20.67
N THR A 279 19.15 -3.33 19.35
CA THR A 279 18.01 -3.62 18.48
C THR A 279 18.18 -4.96 17.76
N TRP A 280 19.42 -5.29 17.40
CA TRP A 280 19.80 -6.43 16.58
C TRP A 280 20.89 -7.24 17.26
N VAL A 281 20.67 -8.56 17.36
CA VAL A 281 21.73 -9.50 17.73
C VAL A 281 22.19 -10.23 16.48
N PRO A 282 23.42 -9.97 16.01
CA PRO A 282 23.97 -10.64 14.82
C PRO A 282 23.97 -12.16 14.98
N ARG A 283 23.83 -12.87 13.85
CA ARG A 283 23.79 -14.34 13.79
C ARG A 283 24.94 -15.01 14.54
N TYR A 284 26.16 -14.48 14.40
CA TYR A 284 27.36 -15.03 15.04
C TYR A 284 27.33 -14.95 16.58
N LYS A 285 26.48 -14.12 17.19
CA LYS A 285 26.29 -14.03 18.65
C LYS A 285 25.18 -14.95 19.17
N LEU A 286 24.41 -15.60 18.29
CA LEU A 286 23.30 -16.47 18.67
C LEU A 286 23.80 -17.90 18.88
N ARG A 287 23.37 -18.55 19.97
CA ARG A 287 23.81 -19.91 20.34
C ARG A 287 23.24 -21.04 19.47
N ASN A 288 22.28 -20.72 18.60
CA ASN A 288 21.56 -21.68 17.77
C ASN A 288 21.67 -21.28 16.30
N ASP A 289 21.43 -22.24 15.39
CA ASP A 289 21.29 -22.04 13.95
C ASP A 289 20.06 -21.17 13.62
N PHE A 290 20.19 -19.88 13.92
CA PHE A 290 19.20 -18.89 13.57
C PHE A 290 19.26 -18.65 12.05
N PRO A 291 18.11 -18.71 11.35
CA PRO A 291 18.11 -18.72 9.88
C PRO A 291 18.40 -17.35 9.25
N PHE A 292 18.51 -16.28 10.04
CA PHE A 292 18.66 -14.92 9.54
C PHE A 292 19.98 -14.28 9.98
N MET A 293 20.40 -13.23 9.26
CA MET A 293 21.64 -12.50 9.51
C MET A 293 21.68 -11.80 10.86
N ALA A 294 20.54 -11.29 11.33
CA ALA A 294 20.40 -10.75 12.67
C ALA A 294 19.01 -11.06 13.22
N LYS A 295 18.95 -11.26 14.54
CA LYS A 295 17.70 -11.40 15.29
C LYS A 295 17.27 -10.04 15.82
N TYR A 296 16.05 -9.66 15.52
CA TYR A 296 15.40 -8.48 16.06
C TYR A 296 15.02 -8.70 17.53
N ILE A 297 15.46 -7.81 18.44
CA ILE A 297 15.19 -7.90 19.88
C ILE A 297 14.69 -6.57 20.47
N PRO A 298 13.78 -5.81 19.83
CA PRO A 298 13.13 -4.74 20.56
C PRO A 298 12.10 -5.36 21.52
N ASN A 299 11.73 -4.58 22.50
CA ASN A 299 10.56 -4.86 23.32
C ASN A 299 9.70 -3.61 23.34
N ILE A 300 8.40 -3.79 23.12
CA ILE A 300 7.43 -2.74 23.42
C ILE A 300 7.13 -2.78 24.92
N SER A 301 7.24 -1.62 25.58
CA SER A 301 6.88 -1.48 26.98
C SER A 301 5.34 -1.36 27.14
N GLU A 302 4.83 -1.67 28.33
CA GLU A 302 3.40 -1.48 28.62
C GLU A 302 3.01 0.01 28.59
N GLU A 303 3.94 0.88 28.98
CA GLU A 303 3.79 2.33 28.90
C GLU A 303 3.64 2.78 27.44
N GLU A 304 4.47 2.28 26.53
CA GLU A 304 4.35 2.59 25.10
C GLU A 304 3.00 2.14 24.52
N LEU A 305 2.52 0.95 24.91
CA LEU A 305 1.17 0.47 24.53
C LEU A 305 0.06 1.39 25.06
N THR A 306 0.21 1.88 26.29
CA THR A 306 -0.75 2.79 26.92
C THR A 306 -0.77 4.14 26.20
N VAL A 307 0.40 4.73 25.93
CA VAL A 307 0.53 5.98 25.17
C VAL A 307 -0.06 5.83 23.77
N ARG A 308 0.20 4.71 23.08
CA ARG A 308 -0.43 4.41 21.79
C ARG A 308 -1.96 4.37 21.88
N LYS A 309 -2.51 3.69 22.89
CA LYS A 309 -3.95 3.59 23.12
C LYS A 309 -4.57 4.98 23.31
N GLU A 310 -3.94 5.83 24.13
CA GLU A 310 -4.38 7.21 24.36
C GLU A 310 -4.36 8.05 23.08
N LEU A 311 -3.29 7.95 22.27
CA LEU A 311 -3.17 8.66 21.00
C LEU A 311 -4.23 8.23 19.98
N VAL A 312 -4.52 6.94 19.88
CA VAL A 312 -5.56 6.43 18.97
C VAL A 312 -6.94 6.87 19.47
N GLN A 313 -7.22 6.80 20.77
CA GLN A 313 -8.48 7.26 21.36
C GLN A 313 -8.68 8.77 21.16
N LYS A 314 -7.63 9.58 21.36
CA LYS A 314 -7.67 11.03 21.12
C LYS A 314 -8.02 11.33 19.66
N ARG A 315 -7.38 10.64 18.71
CA ARG A 315 -7.69 10.77 17.27
C ARG A 315 -9.12 10.34 16.96
N GLN A 316 -9.58 9.21 17.50
CA GLN A 316 -10.93 8.71 17.24
C GLN A 316 -12.02 9.65 17.79
N LYS A 317 -11.78 10.30 18.94
CA LYS A 317 -12.68 11.32 19.50
C LYS A 317 -12.79 12.55 18.62
N GLN A 318 -11.71 12.94 17.93
CA GLN A 318 -11.72 14.07 16.99
C GLN A 318 -12.39 13.68 15.68
N GLN A 319 -12.06 12.52 15.13
CA GLN A 319 -12.67 11.98 13.92
C GLN A 319 -12.40 10.47 13.83
N PRO A 320 -13.42 9.60 13.78
CA PRO A 320 -13.18 8.18 13.59
C PRO A 320 -12.51 7.95 12.22
N PRO A 321 -11.35 7.27 12.17
CA PRO A 321 -10.64 7.10 10.92
C PRO A 321 -11.50 6.32 9.94
N SER A 322 -11.55 6.78 8.68
CA SER A 322 -12.17 5.98 7.63
C SER A 322 -11.38 4.69 7.43
N PRO A 323 -11.99 3.59 6.96
CA PRO A 323 -11.26 2.35 6.69
C PRO A 323 -10.12 2.55 5.71
N MET A 324 -10.25 3.49 4.77
CA MET A 324 -9.18 3.81 3.84
C MET A 324 -7.97 4.39 4.58
N VAL A 325 -8.19 5.34 5.48
CA VAL A 325 -7.13 5.93 6.32
C VAL A 325 -6.46 4.84 7.17
N THR A 326 -7.23 3.96 7.80
CA THR A 326 -6.69 2.82 8.57
C THR A 326 -5.86 1.88 7.70
N ARG A 327 -6.30 1.58 6.46
CA ARG A 327 -5.56 0.75 5.51
C ARG A 327 -4.24 1.38 5.10
N MET A 328 -4.24 2.69 4.81
CA MET A 328 -3.03 3.44 4.47
C MET A 328 -2.04 3.46 5.64
N GLN A 329 -2.51 3.77 6.84
CA GLN A 329 -1.69 3.77 8.05
C GLN A 329 -1.08 2.38 8.33
N TRP A 330 -1.86 1.30 8.13
CA TRP A 330 -1.35 -0.07 8.21
C TRP A 330 -0.25 -0.33 7.18
N GLY A 331 -0.48 0.09 5.94
CA GLY A 331 0.47 0.00 4.83
C GLY A 331 1.85 0.51 5.23
N ASN A 332 1.90 1.78 5.60
CA ASN A 332 3.14 2.48 5.99
C ASN A 332 3.77 1.88 7.24
N ALA A 333 2.95 1.56 8.26
CA ALA A 333 3.47 1.03 9.52
C ALA A 333 4.14 -0.34 9.34
N GLN A 334 3.70 -1.15 8.37
CA GLN A 334 4.20 -2.51 8.14
C GLN A 334 5.25 -2.61 7.04
N GLU A 335 5.55 -1.51 6.34
CA GLU A 335 6.48 -1.46 5.21
C GLU A 335 7.87 -2.03 5.58
N ALA A 336 8.52 -1.48 6.60
CA ALA A 336 9.81 -1.95 7.08
C ALA A 336 9.79 -3.42 7.54
N THR A 337 8.67 -3.91 8.09
CA THR A 337 8.52 -5.34 8.43
C THR A 337 8.59 -6.21 7.18
N SER A 338 7.93 -5.80 6.09
CA SER A 338 7.93 -6.53 4.82
C SER A 338 9.25 -6.45 4.09
N ILE A 339 9.92 -5.30 4.13
CA ILE A 339 11.29 -5.15 3.61
C ILE A 339 12.24 -6.10 4.36
N LEU A 340 12.12 -6.18 5.69
CA LEU A 340 12.90 -7.14 6.48
C LEU A 340 12.57 -8.60 6.11
N THR A 341 11.32 -8.92 5.78
CA THR A 341 10.94 -10.25 5.29
C THR A 341 11.71 -10.61 4.01
N ALA A 342 11.78 -9.70 3.03
CA ALA A 342 12.60 -9.90 1.84
C ALA A 342 14.08 -10.03 2.18
N LEU A 343 14.61 -9.12 3.03
CA LEU A 343 16.01 -9.13 3.46
C LEU A 343 16.39 -10.49 4.04
N ASN A 344 15.60 -10.99 4.99
CA ASN A 344 15.84 -12.26 5.66
C ASN A 344 15.79 -13.44 4.70
N TYR A 345 14.88 -13.41 3.73
CA TYR A 345 14.79 -14.44 2.70
C TYR A 345 16.05 -14.44 1.84
N PHE A 346 16.39 -13.34 1.17
CA PHE A 346 17.51 -13.31 0.23
C PHE A 346 18.87 -13.51 0.93
N CYS A 347 19.07 -12.91 2.11
CA CYS A 347 20.29 -13.11 2.90
C CYS A 347 20.48 -14.56 3.36
N SER A 348 19.42 -15.38 3.39
CA SER A 348 19.54 -16.80 3.73
C SER A 348 20.15 -17.64 2.61
N PHE A 349 20.12 -17.16 1.37
CA PHE A 349 20.74 -17.81 0.20
C PHE A 349 22.09 -17.19 -0.15
N ASP A 350 22.21 -15.88 0.02
CA ASP A 350 23.44 -15.12 -0.27
C ASP A 350 23.71 -14.12 0.86
N ASN A 351 24.73 -14.42 1.67
CA ASN A 351 25.12 -13.58 2.81
C ASN A 351 25.75 -12.22 2.40
N THR A 352 26.03 -12.04 1.12
CA THR A 352 26.49 -10.76 0.55
C THR A 352 25.36 -9.93 -0.04
N THR A 353 24.14 -10.49 -0.14
CA THR A 353 22.97 -9.71 -0.52
C THR A 353 22.70 -8.62 0.52
N THR A 354 22.40 -7.43 0.03
CA THR A 354 22.05 -6.26 0.85
C THR A 354 20.79 -5.62 0.30
N ILE A 355 20.05 -4.89 1.15
CA ILE A 355 18.92 -4.08 0.71
C ILE A 355 19.26 -2.62 0.92
N HIS A 356 19.04 -1.78 -0.09
CA HIS A 356 19.33 -0.36 -0.07
C HIS A 356 18.03 0.43 -0.07
N GLU A 357 17.89 1.32 0.89
CA GLU A 357 16.84 2.33 0.87
C GLU A 357 17.10 3.29 -0.30
N VAL A 358 16.04 3.69 -1.01
CA VAL A 358 16.14 4.61 -2.14
C VAL A 358 14.98 5.60 -2.16
N GLY A 359 15.26 6.79 -2.66
CA GLY A 359 14.32 7.88 -2.87
C GLY A 359 13.78 7.87 -4.29
N MET A 360 13.60 9.06 -4.85
CA MET A 360 13.12 9.20 -6.23
C MET A 360 14.20 8.81 -7.25
N CYS A 361 13.93 7.79 -8.05
CA CYS A 361 14.74 7.37 -9.21
C CYS A 361 14.18 7.98 -10.51
N GLY A 362 15.05 8.12 -11.51
CA GLY A 362 14.65 8.54 -12.85
C GLY A 362 14.55 10.06 -13.04
N ALA A 363 15.30 10.83 -12.25
CA ALA A 363 15.30 12.28 -12.37
C ALA A 363 16.11 12.81 -13.57
N ALA A 364 16.99 12.00 -14.16
CA ALA A 364 17.75 12.33 -15.36
C ALA A 364 17.00 12.00 -16.67
N PHE A 365 15.81 11.40 -16.61
CA PHE A 365 14.91 11.35 -17.78
C PHE A 365 14.47 12.76 -18.23
N ASP A 366 14.82 13.80 -17.47
CA ASP A 366 14.58 15.20 -17.80
C ASP A 366 15.57 15.75 -18.85
N ASP A 367 16.71 15.10 -19.07
CA ASP A 367 17.77 15.61 -19.96
C ASP A 367 17.68 14.96 -21.34
N ASP A 368 16.88 15.55 -22.23
CA ASP A 368 16.86 15.42 -23.70
C ASP A 368 17.40 14.08 -24.26
N THR A 369 16.94 12.94 -23.71
CA THR A 369 17.46 11.60 -24.04
C THR A 369 17.08 11.15 -25.46
N GLY A 370 16.46 12.04 -26.25
CA GLY A 370 15.91 11.71 -27.56
C GLY A 370 14.68 10.81 -27.49
N GLU A 371 14.09 10.60 -26.31
CA GLU A 371 12.90 9.78 -26.15
C GLU A 371 11.63 10.56 -26.56
N GLU A 372 11.49 10.77 -27.87
CA GLU A 372 10.30 11.36 -28.50
C GLU A 372 8.99 10.68 -28.03
N SER A 373 9.06 9.41 -27.63
CA SER A 373 7.90 8.63 -27.17
C SER A 373 7.20 9.22 -25.94
N LEU A 374 7.91 9.93 -25.05
CA LEU A 374 7.32 10.51 -23.84
C LEU A 374 6.71 11.91 -24.08
N ASN A 375 6.95 12.54 -25.24
CA ASN A 375 6.50 13.90 -25.54
C ASN A 375 6.85 14.93 -24.42
N GLY A 376 8.06 14.82 -23.86
CA GLY A 376 8.52 15.67 -22.75
C GLY A 376 7.88 15.37 -21.39
N LEU A 377 7.13 14.26 -21.26
CA LEU A 377 6.62 13.83 -19.97
C LEU A 377 7.75 13.34 -19.08
N LYS A 378 7.89 14.01 -17.94
CA LYS A 378 8.80 13.60 -16.88
C LYS A 378 8.24 12.41 -16.11
N ILE A 379 9.06 11.40 -15.94
CA ILE A 379 8.73 10.19 -15.19
C ILE A 379 9.62 10.09 -13.96
N GLY A 380 9.15 9.43 -12.91
CA GLY A 380 9.96 9.10 -11.75
C GLY A 380 9.34 7.97 -10.95
N ALA A 381 10.17 7.18 -10.29
CA ALA A 381 9.71 6.08 -9.46
C ALA A 381 10.31 6.17 -8.07
N THR A 382 9.60 5.63 -7.09
CA THR A 382 10.08 5.53 -5.72
C THR A 382 9.88 4.08 -5.29
N PRO A 383 10.81 3.17 -5.65
CA PRO A 383 10.82 1.82 -5.09
C PRO A 383 10.86 1.87 -3.56
N ASP A 384 10.27 0.88 -2.89
CA ASP A 384 10.38 0.76 -1.43
C ASP A 384 11.84 0.46 -1.01
N ALA A 385 12.56 -0.32 -1.81
CA ALA A 385 14.00 -0.50 -1.70
C ALA A 385 14.61 -1.09 -2.99
N LEU A 386 15.93 -1.32 -2.98
CA LEU A 386 16.65 -2.09 -3.99
C LEU A 386 17.32 -3.31 -3.34
N ILE A 387 17.16 -4.49 -3.94
CA ILE A 387 17.91 -5.70 -3.56
C ILE A 387 19.19 -5.74 -4.38
N CYS A 388 20.33 -5.78 -3.72
CA CYS A 388 21.65 -5.82 -4.35
C CYS A 388 22.30 -7.16 -4.01
N HIS A 389 22.43 -8.03 -5.01
CA HIS A 389 22.96 -9.37 -4.86
C HIS A 389 24.49 -9.39 -4.95
N GLY A 390 25.12 -10.42 -4.37
CA GLY A 390 26.57 -10.61 -4.40
C GLY A 390 27.20 -10.77 -5.79
N ASN A 391 26.40 -11.21 -6.75
CA ASN A 391 26.80 -11.33 -8.16
C ASN A 391 26.73 -9.99 -8.91
N GLY A 392 26.34 -8.90 -8.25
CA GLY A 392 26.21 -7.57 -8.83
C GLY A 392 24.87 -7.29 -9.53
N THR A 393 23.90 -8.22 -9.55
CA THR A 393 22.56 -7.93 -10.09
C THR A 393 21.74 -7.11 -9.09
N VAL A 394 20.88 -6.24 -9.60
CA VAL A 394 19.95 -5.44 -8.78
C VAL A 394 18.51 -5.76 -9.14
N GLU A 395 17.66 -5.86 -8.13
CA GLU A 395 16.22 -5.98 -8.28
C GLU A 395 15.52 -4.83 -7.56
N VAL A 396 14.44 -4.31 -8.13
CA VAL A 396 13.51 -3.43 -7.42
C VAL A 396 12.81 -4.23 -6.32
N LEU A 397 12.61 -3.65 -5.14
CA LEU A 397 11.76 -4.21 -4.10
C LEU A 397 10.54 -3.33 -3.88
N GLU A 398 9.37 -3.94 -4.00
CA GLU A 398 8.07 -3.34 -3.71
C GLU A 398 7.35 -4.16 -2.65
N VAL A 399 6.78 -3.53 -1.63
CA VAL A 399 6.08 -4.19 -0.52
C VAL A 399 4.63 -3.73 -0.41
N LYS A 400 3.70 -4.69 -0.40
CA LYS A 400 2.26 -4.45 -0.23
C LYS A 400 1.74 -5.16 1.01
N ASN A 401 1.32 -4.38 2.00
CA ASN A 401 0.79 -4.87 3.27
C ASN A 401 -0.74 -4.91 3.25
N HIS A 402 -1.32 -6.12 3.35
CA HIS A 402 -2.77 -6.31 3.43
C HIS A 402 -3.27 -5.98 4.84
N CYS A 403 -4.07 -4.93 4.94
CA CYS A 403 -4.64 -4.48 6.21
C CYS A 403 -5.74 -5.45 6.68
N PRO A 404 -5.61 -6.04 7.88
CA PRO A 404 -6.58 -6.99 8.41
C PRO A 404 -7.90 -6.32 8.80
N PHE A 405 -7.91 -5.01 9.02
CA PHE A 405 -9.05 -4.29 9.55
C PHE A 405 -10.05 -3.93 8.45
N VAL A 406 -11.26 -4.49 8.54
CA VAL A 406 -12.38 -4.12 7.69
C VAL A 406 -13.56 -3.65 8.54
N TRP A 407 -14.32 -2.68 8.03
CA TRP A 407 -15.48 -2.18 8.75
C TRP A 407 -16.56 -3.25 8.78
N ASN A 408 -17.05 -3.58 9.97
CA ASN A 408 -18.24 -4.39 10.13
C ASN A 408 -19.49 -3.60 9.69
N LYS A 409 -19.98 -3.85 8.46
CA LYS A 409 -21.26 -3.29 7.97
C LYS A 409 -22.47 -3.98 8.59
N LEU A 410 -22.29 -5.17 9.16
CA LEU A 410 -23.34 -5.96 9.80
C LEU A 410 -23.54 -5.56 11.27
N SER A 411 -23.18 -4.34 11.67
CA SER A 411 -23.61 -3.82 12.96
C SER A 411 -25.10 -4.09 13.06
N PRO A 412 -25.53 -4.90 14.05
CA PRO A 412 -26.86 -5.47 14.05
C PRO A 412 -27.80 -4.27 13.97
N HIS A 413 -28.57 -4.19 12.89
CA HIS A 413 -29.90 -3.63 13.01
C HIS A 413 -30.43 -4.31 14.24
N ARG A 414 -30.50 -3.59 15.36
CA ARG A 414 -31.06 -4.07 16.62
C ARG A 414 -32.25 -4.87 16.16
N SER A 415 -32.15 -6.19 16.28
CA SER A 415 -33.24 -7.10 15.95
C SER A 415 -34.29 -6.61 16.88
N GLY A 416 -35.12 -5.71 16.36
CA GLY A 416 -35.93 -4.83 17.16
C GLY A 416 -36.65 -5.81 18.03
N SER A 417 -36.42 -5.71 19.34
CA SER A 417 -37.22 -6.41 20.31
C SER A 417 -38.62 -6.13 19.84
N SER A 418 -39.21 -7.11 19.15
CA SER A 418 -40.57 -7.11 18.71
C SER A 418 -41.29 -7.36 20.02
N GLY A 419 -41.24 -6.31 20.87
CA GLY A 419 -42.13 -6.16 21.98
C GLY A 419 -43.48 -6.53 21.41
N PRO A 420 -44.15 -7.53 22.01
CA PRO A 420 -45.28 -8.19 21.40
C PRO A 420 -46.20 -7.11 20.86
N LYS A 421 -46.41 -7.11 19.53
CA LYS A 421 -47.26 -6.13 18.86
C LYS A 421 -48.59 -6.15 19.60
N VAL A 422 -48.80 -5.19 20.50
CA VAL A 422 -50.08 -4.97 21.15
C VAL A 422 -51.02 -4.69 20.00
N LYS A 423 -51.88 -5.66 19.69
CA LYS A 423 -52.89 -5.58 18.64
C LYS A 423 -53.80 -4.40 19.00
N LYS A 424 -53.47 -3.18 18.54
CA LYS A 424 -54.38 -2.03 18.64
C LYS A 424 -55.64 -2.43 17.87
N ARG A 425 -56.72 -2.59 18.62
CA ARG A 425 -58.05 -2.94 18.13
C ARG A 425 -58.45 -1.89 17.10
N LYS A 426 -58.89 -2.37 15.93
CA LYS A 426 -59.57 -1.56 14.91
C LYS A 426 -60.78 -0.88 15.55
N GLY A 427 -60.74 0.44 15.64
CA GLY A 427 -61.86 1.25 16.13
C GLY A 427 -61.81 2.65 15.54
N GLN A 428 -62.82 2.95 14.72
CA GLN A 428 -63.26 4.27 14.25
C GLN A 428 -62.43 5.03 13.21
N LYS A 429 -63.01 5.06 12.02
CA LYS A 429 -62.80 6.05 10.95
C LYS A 429 -63.19 7.44 11.46
N HIS A 430 -62.24 8.35 11.62
CA HIS A 430 -62.51 9.78 11.52
C HIS A 430 -61.83 10.34 10.26
N ARG A 431 -62.68 10.66 9.28
CA ARG A 431 -62.37 11.58 8.19
C ARG A 431 -62.28 12.98 8.80
N GLY A 432 -61.12 13.63 8.70
CA GLY A 432 -61.01 15.02 9.12
C GLY A 432 -59.61 15.59 8.92
N ARG A 433 -59.51 16.49 7.95
CA ARG A 433 -58.65 17.68 7.95
C ARG A 433 -57.15 17.46 7.70
N LYS A 434 -56.74 17.77 6.46
CA LYS A 434 -55.37 18.15 6.09
C LYS A 434 -54.90 19.27 7.02
N GLN A 435 -54.02 18.95 7.95
CA GLN A 435 -53.22 19.92 8.68
C GLN A 435 -51.81 19.86 8.09
N HIS A 436 -51.40 20.99 7.52
CA HIS A 436 -50.05 21.31 7.11
C HIS A 436 -49.18 21.20 8.37
N CYS A 437 -48.40 20.12 8.52
CA CYS A 437 -47.39 20.04 9.57
C CYS A 437 -46.13 20.75 9.07
N ASN A 438 -45.67 21.70 9.87
CA ASN A 438 -44.45 22.45 9.65
C ASN A 438 -43.24 21.51 9.77
N THR A 439 -42.43 21.49 8.72
CA THR A 439 -41.04 21.03 8.66
C THR A 439 -40.16 21.91 9.56
N MET A 440 -40.08 21.62 10.86
CA MET A 440 -39.16 22.28 11.82
C MET A 440 -38.47 21.31 12.81
N ASP A 441 -38.59 19.99 12.67
CA ASP A 441 -38.04 19.01 13.64
C ASP A 441 -36.92 18.09 13.05
N GLU A 442 -36.18 18.53 12.03
CA GLU A 442 -35.04 17.75 11.49
C GLU A 442 -33.71 17.95 12.25
N GLU A 443 -33.65 18.81 13.28
CA GLU A 443 -32.37 19.18 13.94
C GLU A 443 -32.00 18.39 15.22
N ARG A 444 -32.73 17.34 15.61
CA ARG A 444 -32.44 16.66 16.92
C ARG A 444 -32.27 15.16 16.96
N ASN A 445 -32.34 14.46 15.83
CA ASN A 445 -31.86 13.08 15.80
C ASN A 445 -30.39 13.06 15.37
N GLU A 446 -29.53 13.60 16.22
CA GLU A 446 -28.18 13.05 16.39
C GLU A 446 -28.36 11.64 16.95
N GLU A 447 -28.81 10.74 16.08
CA GLU A 447 -28.81 9.31 16.30
C GLU A 447 -27.38 8.98 16.72
N HIS A 448 -27.20 8.66 18.00
CA HIS A 448 -25.95 8.18 18.57
C HIS A 448 -25.54 6.94 17.79
N ALA A 449 -24.87 7.17 16.65
CA ALA A 449 -24.47 6.14 15.73
C ALA A 449 -23.64 5.16 16.54
N LEU A 450 -24.13 3.92 16.64
CA LEU A 450 -23.46 2.86 17.39
C LEU A 450 -21.97 2.86 17.00
N PRO A 451 -21.07 2.65 17.98
CA PRO A 451 -19.63 2.64 17.73
C PRO A 451 -19.32 1.77 16.51
N LYS A 452 -18.62 2.36 15.56
CA LYS A 452 -18.23 1.68 14.32
C LYS A 452 -17.18 0.63 14.69
N HIS A 453 -17.54 -0.64 14.61
CA HIS A 453 -16.63 -1.74 14.92
C HIS A 453 -15.83 -2.18 13.69
N PHE A 454 -14.55 -2.48 13.90
CA PHE A 454 -13.70 -3.19 12.95
C PHE A 454 -13.76 -4.69 13.21
N LEU A 455 -13.59 -5.47 12.14
CA LEU A 455 -13.36 -6.92 12.20
C LEU A 455 -12.02 -7.26 11.53
N ILE A 456 -11.38 -8.33 12.02
CA ILE A 456 -10.16 -8.89 11.43
C ILE A 456 -10.55 -9.87 10.31
N ARG A 457 -10.14 -9.53 9.09
CA ARG A 457 -10.21 -10.40 7.92
C ARG A 457 -8.85 -11.03 7.66
N ASP A 458 -8.85 -12.34 7.47
CA ASP A 458 -7.70 -13.05 6.93
C ASP A 458 -7.72 -12.94 5.41
N PHE A 459 -6.55 -12.74 4.82
CA PHE A 459 -6.37 -12.65 3.37
C PHE A 459 -5.54 -13.84 2.90
N GLU A 460 -6.00 -14.49 1.85
CA GLU A 460 -5.21 -15.47 1.13
C GLU A 460 -4.38 -14.75 0.08
N LEU A 461 -3.08 -15.08 0.03
CA LEU A 461 -2.15 -14.47 -0.89
C LEU A 461 -2.02 -15.36 -2.12
N GLU A 462 -2.55 -14.89 -3.23
CA GLU A 462 -2.42 -15.55 -4.52
C GLU A 462 -1.04 -15.29 -5.13
N ALA A 463 -0.50 -16.30 -5.83
CA ALA A 463 0.74 -16.22 -6.59
C ALA A 463 0.59 -15.46 -7.91
N LYS A 464 0.05 -14.23 -7.81
CA LYS A 464 -0.12 -13.30 -8.93
C LYS A 464 0.11 -11.87 -8.47
N VAL A 465 0.66 -11.05 -9.35
CA VAL A 465 0.73 -9.60 -9.15
C VAL A 465 -0.52 -9.00 -9.79
N PRO A 466 -1.43 -8.33 -9.05
CA PRO A 466 -2.59 -7.68 -9.66
C PRO A 466 -2.18 -6.74 -10.80
N ALA A 467 -2.86 -6.82 -11.95
CA ALA A 467 -2.52 -6.06 -13.16
C ALA A 467 -2.36 -4.54 -12.96
N VAL A 468 -3.07 -3.96 -11.98
CA VAL A 468 -2.94 -2.54 -11.60
C VAL A 468 -1.53 -2.16 -11.13
N TYR A 469 -0.75 -3.12 -10.64
CA TYR A 469 0.63 -2.89 -10.16
C TYR A 469 1.71 -3.15 -11.21
N ILE A 470 1.37 -3.74 -12.38
CA ILE A 470 2.35 -3.95 -13.45
C ILE A 470 2.98 -2.62 -13.92
N PRO A 471 2.22 -1.53 -14.14
CA PRO A 471 2.82 -0.24 -14.47
C PRO A 471 3.75 0.31 -13.40
N GLN A 472 3.43 0.10 -12.13
CA GLN A 472 4.28 0.54 -11.02
C GLN A 472 5.65 -0.16 -11.10
N LEU A 473 5.66 -1.50 -11.14
CA LEU A 473 6.90 -2.29 -11.13
C LEU A 473 7.76 -2.05 -12.39
N MET A 474 7.13 -1.97 -13.56
CA MET A 474 7.83 -1.72 -14.82
C MET A 474 8.45 -0.33 -14.88
N MET A 475 7.74 0.68 -14.34
CA MET A 475 8.26 2.03 -14.23
C MET A 475 9.38 2.15 -13.20
N GLU A 476 9.31 1.42 -12.08
CA GLU A 476 10.41 1.34 -11.12
C GLU A 476 11.66 0.76 -11.76
N MET A 477 11.55 -0.37 -12.46
CA MET A 477 12.70 -0.95 -13.19
C MET A 477 13.25 0.04 -14.22
N LEU A 478 12.37 0.70 -15.01
CA LEU A 478 12.78 1.72 -15.98
C LEU A 478 13.56 2.86 -15.31
N CYS A 479 13.01 3.45 -14.25
CA CYS A 479 13.60 4.61 -13.58
C CYS A 479 14.87 4.28 -12.81
N VAL A 480 15.02 3.05 -12.35
CA VAL A 480 16.27 2.55 -11.75
C VAL A 480 17.35 2.39 -12.81
N GLY A 481 16.99 1.89 -14.00
CA GLY A 481 17.84 1.84 -15.19
C GLY A 481 18.98 0.81 -15.16
N ASP A 482 19.94 1.01 -16.06
CA ASP A 482 21.07 0.08 -16.31
C ASP A 482 22.34 0.41 -15.51
N SER A 483 22.31 1.51 -14.75
CA SER A 483 23.45 1.98 -13.98
C SER A 483 22.98 2.60 -12.68
N ILE A 484 23.18 1.86 -11.59
CA ILE A 484 23.02 2.36 -10.24
C ILE A 484 24.41 2.42 -9.63
N ASP A 485 24.95 3.62 -9.47
CA ASP A 485 26.15 3.83 -8.66
C ASP A 485 25.74 3.84 -7.18
N LEU A 486 25.66 2.65 -6.57
CA LEU A 486 25.40 2.50 -5.14
C LEU A 486 26.67 2.64 -4.31
N ASP A 487 27.83 2.54 -4.95
CA ASP A 487 29.11 2.68 -4.28
C ASP A 487 29.49 4.16 -4.16
N LYS A 488 30.36 4.46 -3.18
CA LYS A 488 30.84 5.82 -3.00
C LYS A 488 31.61 6.24 -4.26
N PRO A 489 31.39 7.47 -4.78
CA PRO A 489 32.02 7.98 -6.01
C PRO A 489 33.56 8.08 -5.96
N THR A 490 34.20 7.66 -4.87
CA THR A 490 35.64 7.75 -4.64
C THR A 490 36.40 6.45 -4.96
N SER A 491 35.70 5.38 -5.33
CA SER A 491 36.31 4.11 -5.69
C SER A 491 36.73 4.10 -7.16
N THR A 492 38.01 4.41 -7.46
CA THR A 492 38.60 4.31 -8.81
C THR A 492 38.75 2.86 -9.33
N LYS A 493 38.02 1.90 -8.77
CA LYS A 493 38.20 0.47 -9.05
C LYS A 493 37.30 -0.02 -10.17
N SER A 494 37.96 -0.24 -11.31
CA SER A 494 37.72 -1.29 -12.30
C SER A 494 36.46 -1.18 -13.16
N LYS A 495 36.61 -1.54 -14.45
CA LYS A 495 35.58 -1.62 -15.50
C LYS A 495 34.57 -2.75 -15.24
N GLN A 496 34.04 -2.88 -14.03
CA GLN A 496 32.99 -3.84 -13.74
C GLN A 496 31.70 -3.31 -14.38
N SER A 497 31.02 -4.16 -15.15
CA SER A 497 29.78 -3.80 -15.83
C SER A 497 28.80 -3.22 -14.81
N THR A 498 28.26 -2.04 -15.11
CA THR A 498 27.26 -1.39 -14.25
C THR A 498 26.09 -2.35 -13.96
N PRO A 499 25.64 -2.45 -12.70
CA PRO A 499 24.51 -3.29 -12.35
C PRO A 499 23.26 -2.94 -13.15
N ILE A 500 22.70 -3.93 -13.85
CA ILE A 500 21.45 -3.78 -14.61
C ILE A 500 20.29 -4.26 -13.72
N CYS A 501 19.24 -3.44 -13.63
CA CYS A 501 18.00 -3.83 -12.96
C CYS A 501 17.18 -4.78 -13.86
N THR A 502 17.21 -6.08 -13.59
CA THR A 502 16.61 -7.11 -14.47
C THR A 502 15.18 -7.50 -14.08
N SER A 503 14.76 -7.18 -12.86
CA SER A 503 13.54 -7.70 -12.26
C SER A 503 13.07 -6.83 -11.09
N ALA A 504 11.81 -6.99 -10.73
CA ALA A 504 11.21 -6.44 -9.53
C ALA A 504 10.63 -7.56 -8.66
N VAL A 505 10.90 -7.51 -7.36
CA VAL A 505 10.33 -8.40 -6.35
C VAL A 505 9.21 -7.67 -5.63
N MET A 506 7.99 -8.20 -5.72
CA MET A 506 6.86 -7.77 -4.91
C MET A 506 6.68 -8.68 -3.70
N VAL A 507 6.78 -8.13 -2.50
CA VAL A 507 6.40 -8.79 -1.25
C VAL A 507 4.95 -8.44 -0.93
N ARG A 508 4.07 -9.43 -0.89
CA ARG A 508 2.72 -9.23 -0.34
C ARG A 508 2.68 -9.87 1.03
N GLN A 509 2.39 -9.09 2.06
CA GLN A 509 2.41 -9.56 3.46
C GLN A 509 1.06 -9.33 4.14
N THR A 510 0.66 -10.28 4.98
CA THR A 510 -0.52 -10.18 5.84
C THR A 510 -0.11 -10.19 7.32
N ALA A 511 -1.00 -9.75 8.20
CA ALA A 511 -0.76 -9.82 9.63
C ALA A 511 -0.72 -11.28 10.13
N THR A 512 -1.58 -12.16 9.60
CA THR A 512 -1.91 -13.46 10.21
C THR A 512 -1.50 -14.68 9.39
N LYS A 513 -1.26 -14.55 8.08
CA LYS A 513 -1.03 -15.69 7.17
C LYS A 513 0.38 -15.77 6.60
N GLY A 514 1.23 -14.78 6.88
CA GLY A 514 2.60 -14.75 6.36
C GLY A 514 2.74 -13.82 5.16
N ALA A 515 3.69 -14.14 4.28
CA ALA A 515 4.01 -13.37 3.09
C ALA A 515 4.23 -14.27 1.86
N ILE A 516 4.08 -13.69 0.67
CA ILE A 516 4.49 -14.27 -0.61
C ILE A 516 5.43 -13.29 -1.31
N LEU A 517 6.49 -13.82 -1.92
CA LEU A 517 7.46 -13.06 -2.73
C LEU A 517 7.24 -13.46 -4.18
N LEU A 518 7.01 -12.47 -5.04
CA LEU A 518 6.74 -12.64 -6.46
C LEU A 518 7.78 -11.85 -7.25
N ARG A 519 8.40 -12.45 -8.25
CA ARG A 519 9.34 -11.78 -9.16
C ARG A 519 8.67 -11.53 -10.50
N LEU A 520 8.73 -10.29 -10.96
CA LEU A 520 8.36 -9.86 -12.30
C LEU A 520 9.64 -9.51 -13.06
N ASN A 521 9.87 -10.17 -14.18
CA ASN A 521 11.00 -9.85 -15.05
C ASN A 521 10.72 -8.56 -15.81
N ARG A 522 11.77 -7.80 -16.07
CA ARG A 522 11.73 -6.60 -16.91
C ARG A 522 11.31 -6.97 -18.34
N ASP A 523 10.39 -6.19 -18.89
CA ASP A 523 9.87 -6.38 -20.26
C ASP A 523 10.03 -5.07 -21.04
N GLU A 524 11.03 -5.02 -21.93
CA GLU A 524 11.36 -3.82 -22.70
C GLU A 524 10.27 -3.44 -23.71
N ASP A 525 9.58 -4.44 -24.28
CA ASP A 525 8.50 -4.19 -25.23
C ASP A 525 7.32 -3.53 -24.50
N TRP A 526 6.99 -4.04 -23.30
CA TRP A 526 5.96 -3.43 -22.45
C TRP A 526 6.36 -2.03 -21.98
N ILE A 527 7.60 -1.82 -21.56
CA ILE A 527 8.13 -0.50 -21.17
C ILE A 527 8.05 0.49 -22.33
N SER A 528 8.37 0.05 -23.55
CA SER A 528 8.26 0.87 -24.76
C SER A 528 6.81 1.28 -25.04
N GLU A 529 5.86 0.37 -24.90
CA GLU A 529 4.43 0.68 -25.01
C GLU A 529 3.96 1.62 -23.89
N MET A 530 4.41 1.42 -22.65
CA MET A 530 4.12 2.33 -21.54
C MET A 530 4.58 3.76 -21.86
N LYS A 531 5.82 3.94 -22.32
CA LYS A 531 6.34 5.26 -22.71
C LYS A 531 5.48 5.90 -23.79
N TYR A 532 5.12 5.14 -24.83
CA TYR A 532 4.23 5.60 -25.89
C TYR A 532 2.88 6.10 -25.34
N TRP A 533 2.18 5.29 -24.54
CA TRP A 533 0.84 5.65 -24.03
C TRP A 533 0.89 6.81 -23.03
N LEU A 534 1.91 6.88 -22.19
CA LEU A 534 2.15 8.03 -21.32
C LEU A 534 2.41 9.31 -22.13
N GLY A 535 3.21 9.22 -23.20
CA GLY A 535 3.41 10.33 -24.12
C GLY A 535 2.12 10.75 -24.83
N GLN A 536 1.27 9.80 -25.24
CA GLN A 536 -0.05 10.13 -25.81
C GLN A 536 -0.94 10.83 -24.79
N PHE A 537 -0.90 10.42 -23.52
CA PHE A 537 -1.67 11.08 -22.45
C PHE A 537 -1.21 12.53 -22.26
N LYS A 538 0.11 12.77 -22.19
CA LYS A 538 0.68 14.13 -22.12
C LYS A 538 0.23 14.97 -23.32
N LYS A 539 0.40 14.45 -24.53
CA LYS A 539 0.07 15.15 -25.78
C LYS A 539 -1.41 15.50 -25.89
N ALA A 540 -2.30 14.54 -25.60
CA ALA A 540 -3.72 14.67 -25.82
C ALA A 540 -4.46 15.47 -24.73
N PHE A 541 -4.00 15.39 -23.47
CA PHE A 541 -4.75 15.95 -22.33
C PHE A 541 -3.98 17.02 -21.56
N VAL A 542 -2.70 16.79 -21.31
CA VAL A 542 -1.90 17.71 -20.47
C VAL A 542 -1.50 18.95 -21.27
N ASN A 543 -0.94 18.77 -22.47
CA ASN A 543 -0.49 19.88 -23.33
C ASN A 543 -1.64 20.73 -23.86
N THR A 544 -2.80 20.11 -24.12
CA THR A 544 -4.02 20.78 -24.56
C THR A 544 -4.82 21.36 -23.39
N ASN A 545 -4.47 21.01 -22.15
CA ASN A 545 -5.25 21.31 -20.94
C ASN A 545 -6.71 20.82 -21.04
N GLU A 546 -6.93 19.72 -21.76
CA GLU A 546 -8.23 19.06 -21.88
C GLU A 546 -8.38 17.96 -20.83
N ILE A 547 -9.53 17.93 -20.15
CA ILE A 547 -9.83 16.90 -19.16
C ILE A 547 -10.03 15.57 -19.89
N PRO A 548 -9.36 14.46 -19.49
CA PRO A 548 -9.58 13.15 -20.10
C PRO A 548 -11.05 12.73 -19.99
N THR A 549 -11.63 12.29 -21.09
CA THR A 549 -12.97 11.68 -21.12
C THR A 549 -12.91 10.22 -20.68
N ASP A 550 -14.04 9.64 -20.27
CA ASP A 550 -14.10 8.22 -19.90
C ASP A 550 -13.58 7.31 -21.02
N ASN A 551 -12.78 6.31 -20.66
CA ASN A 551 -12.20 5.31 -21.56
C ASN A 551 -11.36 5.91 -22.71
N PHE A 552 -10.61 6.98 -22.45
CA PHE A 552 -9.90 7.78 -23.46
C PHE A 552 -8.91 7.06 -24.39
N PHE A 553 -8.43 5.86 -24.07
CA PHE A 553 -7.61 5.03 -24.99
C PHE A 553 -8.32 3.77 -25.48
N TRP A 554 -9.54 3.50 -25.00
CA TRP A 554 -10.25 2.30 -25.37
C TRP A 554 -10.76 2.38 -26.81
N ASP A 555 -10.42 1.35 -27.59
CA ASP A 555 -10.99 1.08 -28.90
C ASP A 555 -11.84 -0.19 -28.83
N ASP A 556 -12.97 -0.20 -29.54
CA ASP A 556 -13.83 -1.38 -29.63
C ASP A 556 -13.26 -2.44 -30.60
N ASP A 557 -12.24 -2.11 -31.41
CA ASP A 557 -11.42 -3.10 -32.11
C ASP A 557 -10.53 -3.88 -31.14
N GLU A 558 -10.79 -5.18 -31.01
CA GLU A 558 -10.00 -6.11 -30.19
C GLU A 558 -8.53 -6.20 -30.61
N ASN A 559 -8.21 -5.87 -31.87
CA ASN A 559 -6.85 -5.89 -32.40
C ASN A 559 -6.12 -4.56 -32.28
N SER A 560 -6.77 -3.53 -31.73
CA SER A 560 -6.15 -2.23 -31.51
C SER A 560 -4.90 -2.33 -30.64
N ARG A 561 -3.98 -1.39 -30.84
CA ARG A 561 -2.69 -1.34 -30.11
C ARG A 561 -2.90 -1.34 -28.59
N TYR A 562 -3.88 -0.57 -28.10
CA TYR A 562 -4.15 -0.49 -26.67
C TYR A 562 -4.71 -1.81 -26.10
N ARG A 563 -5.57 -2.52 -26.85
CA ARG A 563 -6.09 -3.83 -26.42
C ARG A 563 -4.97 -4.88 -26.32
N LYS A 564 -4.02 -4.89 -27.26
CA LYS A 564 -2.81 -5.71 -27.18
C LYS A 564 -1.94 -5.37 -25.97
N PHE A 565 -1.78 -4.07 -25.67
CA PHE A 565 -1.06 -3.61 -24.48
C PHE A 565 -1.72 -4.09 -23.17
N LEU A 566 -3.06 -4.01 -23.07
CA LEU A 566 -3.80 -4.56 -21.93
C LEU A 566 -3.68 -6.08 -21.82
N GLN A 567 -3.74 -6.79 -22.95
CA GLN A 567 -3.59 -8.24 -22.99
C GLN A 567 -2.20 -8.67 -22.51
N ARG A 568 -1.13 -8.02 -22.98
CA ARG A 568 0.23 -8.26 -22.50
C ARG A 568 0.38 -7.98 -21.01
N THR A 569 -0.26 -6.92 -20.51
CA THR A 569 -0.29 -6.60 -19.06
C THR A 569 -0.92 -7.74 -18.25
N LYS A 570 -2.00 -8.33 -18.74
CA LYS A 570 -2.67 -9.47 -18.10
C LYS A 570 -1.78 -10.71 -18.10
N GLU A 571 -1.12 -11.00 -19.22
CA GLU A 571 -0.15 -12.11 -19.30
C GLU A 571 0.98 -11.93 -18.27
N LEU A 572 1.57 -10.74 -18.18
CA LEU A 572 2.61 -10.43 -17.19
C LEU A 572 2.11 -10.55 -15.74
N SER A 573 0.86 -10.16 -15.47
CA SER A 573 0.22 -10.32 -14.15
C SER A 573 0.12 -11.79 -13.72
N GLU A 574 -0.04 -12.70 -14.69
CA GLU A 574 -0.22 -14.14 -14.49
C GLU A 574 1.11 -14.92 -14.61
N SER A 575 2.11 -14.39 -15.33
CA SER A 575 3.40 -15.05 -15.59
C SER A 575 4.51 -14.72 -14.58
N VAL A 576 4.15 -14.20 -13.40
CA VAL A 576 5.12 -13.88 -12.35
C VAL A 576 5.72 -15.15 -11.72
N GLU A 577 7.00 -15.10 -11.39
CA GLU A 577 7.67 -16.19 -10.67
C GLU A 577 7.33 -16.11 -9.18
N GLN A 578 6.79 -17.18 -8.60
CA GLN A 578 6.69 -17.28 -7.15
C GLN A 578 8.04 -17.67 -6.56
N VAL A 579 8.75 -16.67 -6.03
CA VAL A 579 10.07 -16.85 -5.41
C VAL A 579 9.95 -17.60 -4.08
N ALA A 580 8.97 -17.24 -3.26
CA ALA A 580 8.81 -17.84 -1.93
C ALA A 580 7.42 -17.65 -1.32
N THR A 581 7.08 -18.55 -0.41
CA THR A 581 6.06 -18.32 0.63
C THR A 581 6.75 -18.33 1.98
N VAL A 582 6.52 -17.31 2.79
CA VAL A 582 7.09 -17.16 4.13
C VAL A 582 6.00 -17.30 5.17
N ASP A 583 6.07 -18.35 5.97
CA ASP A 583 5.10 -18.59 7.05
C ASP A 583 5.06 -17.44 8.06
N HIS A 584 3.87 -17.19 8.62
CA HIS A 584 3.67 -16.17 9.65
C HIS A 584 4.69 -16.24 10.81
N GLY A 585 4.99 -17.45 11.29
CA GLY A 585 5.94 -17.67 12.39
C GLY A 585 7.40 -17.41 12.04
N ARG A 586 7.75 -17.29 10.76
CA ARG A 586 9.10 -16.98 10.28
C ARG A 586 9.34 -15.49 10.05
N ILE A 587 8.30 -14.67 10.09
CA ILE A 587 8.43 -13.22 9.94
C ILE A 587 8.90 -12.62 11.27
N GLN A 588 10.06 -11.96 11.24
CA GLN A 588 10.54 -11.19 12.38
C GLN A 588 9.61 -9.99 12.62
N ARG A 589 9.19 -9.82 13.87
CA ARG A 589 8.18 -8.84 14.28
C ARG A 589 8.52 -8.32 15.67
N MET A 590 7.98 -7.16 16.02
CA MET A 590 8.08 -6.67 17.40
C MET A 590 7.32 -7.60 18.37
N VAL A 591 7.88 -7.77 19.57
CA VAL A 591 7.36 -8.65 20.63
C VAL A 591 7.25 -7.90 21.96
N LYS A 592 6.47 -8.45 22.91
CA LYS A 592 6.28 -7.87 24.25
C LYS A 592 7.42 -8.28 25.19
N GLU A 593 7.88 -7.36 26.03
CA GLU A 593 9.04 -7.50 26.92
C GLU A 593 9.00 -8.70 27.87
N ARG A 594 7.81 -9.04 28.39
CA ARG A 594 7.63 -10.08 29.41
C ARG A 594 6.75 -11.22 28.91
N GLY A 595 7.36 -12.38 28.64
CA GLY A 595 6.66 -13.67 28.66
C GLY A 595 6.19 -14.24 27.31
N GLY A 596 6.62 -13.68 26.17
CA GLY A 596 6.30 -14.24 24.85
C GLY A 596 4.80 -14.27 24.53
N GLY A 597 4.00 -13.43 25.19
CA GLY A 597 2.60 -13.25 24.86
C GLY A 597 2.44 -12.45 23.58
N ASP A 598 1.43 -12.80 22.78
CA ASP A 598 1.09 -12.07 21.56
C ASP A 598 0.61 -10.64 21.91
N ILE A 599 1.16 -9.64 21.21
CA ILE A 599 0.63 -8.28 21.23
C ILE A 599 -0.80 -8.35 20.66
N PRO A 600 -1.82 -7.74 21.28
CA PRO A 600 -3.18 -7.78 20.74
C PRO A 600 -3.32 -6.92 19.47
N LEU A 601 -4.12 -7.39 18.51
CA LEU A 601 -4.40 -6.65 17.26
C LEU A 601 -5.27 -5.40 17.47
N PHE A 602 -5.95 -5.31 18.61
CA PHE A 602 -6.76 -4.16 19.00
C PHE A 602 -6.30 -3.60 20.35
N LEU A 603 -6.31 -2.28 20.50
CA LEU A 603 -5.84 -1.60 21.70
C LEU A 603 -6.89 -1.52 22.81
N ASP A 604 -8.18 -1.69 22.50
CA ASP A 604 -9.26 -1.74 23.49
C ASP A 604 -9.21 -3.01 24.34
N CYS A 605 -8.66 -4.10 23.83
CA CYS A 605 -8.42 -5.34 24.58
C CYS A 605 -7.20 -5.27 25.53
N ILE A 606 -6.46 -4.15 25.57
CA ILE A 606 -5.35 -3.95 26.50
C ILE A 606 -5.94 -3.48 27.85
N GLY A 607 -6.01 -4.37 28.84
CA GLY A 607 -6.31 -3.99 30.24
C GLY A 607 -7.62 -4.51 30.85
N GLU A 608 -8.35 -5.42 30.23
CA GLU A 608 -9.37 -6.24 30.94
C GLU A 608 -8.72 -7.50 31.51
N SER A 609 -7.57 -7.37 32.17
CA SER A 609 -7.19 -8.41 33.13
C SER A 609 -8.27 -8.38 34.20
N SER A 610 -9.17 -9.36 34.12
CA SER A 610 -10.17 -9.69 35.14
C SER A 610 -9.60 -9.42 36.53
N GLU A 611 -10.00 -8.31 37.14
CA GLU A 611 -9.90 -8.13 38.60
C GLU A 611 -10.74 -9.20 39.31
#